data_AF-A0A7S3B4R6-F1
#
_entry.id   AF-A0A7S3B4R6-F1
#
_cell.length_a   1.000
_cell.length_b   1.000
_cell.length_c   1.000
_cell.angle_alpha   90.00
_cell.angle_beta   90.00
_cell.angle_gamma   90.00
#
_symmetry.space_group_name_H-M   'P 1'
#
loop_
_entity.id
_entity.type
_entity.pdbx_description
1 polymer ?
#
loop_
_entity_poly.entity_id
_entity_poly.type
_entity_poly.pdbx_seq_one_letter_code
_entity_poly.pdbx_strand_id
1 'polypeptide(L)'
;MDMFRSEAMNKVQLIVPAEAARATASALGELGLFQLNDLNTGRSAFQRTYANQVKRCDEMARKLRFFQAEITKAGLTARARGAADHAPPSLDELEGRLSSLEAELLEINGNAERLRRSHSELMELQLVLEKAGGFFDEARTDAGVHQREMELGAGGGASTSGW
;
A
#
# COMPACT_ATOMS: atom_id res chain seq x y z
N MET A 1 26.57 40.03 23.97
CA MET A 1 25.38 40.01 23.09
C MET A 1 24.21 40.46 23.93
N ASP A 2 23.57 41.57 23.57
CA ASP A 2 22.37 42.07 24.24
C ASP A 2 21.18 41.21 23.84
N MET A 3 20.81 40.25 24.71
CA MET A 3 19.74 39.28 24.49
C MET A 3 18.32 39.90 24.49
N PHE A 4 18.20 41.20 24.77
CA PHE A 4 16.92 41.90 24.93
C PHE A 4 16.47 42.73 23.71
N ARG A 5 17.23 42.69 22.60
CA ARG A 5 16.91 43.41 21.37
C ARG A 5 17.01 42.48 20.16
N SER A 6 16.20 42.74 19.15
CA SER A 6 16.28 42.04 17.86
C SER A 6 17.63 42.30 17.19
N GLU A 7 18.12 41.30 16.48
CA GLU A 7 19.29 41.44 15.61
C GLU A 7 19.00 42.38 14.44
N ALA A 8 20.03 43.11 13.99
CA ALA A 8 19.91 44.03 12.86
C ALA A 8 19.67 43.26 11.56
N MET A 9 18.65 43.65 10.79
CA MET A 9 18.32 43.03 9.50
C MET A 9 18.66 43.97 8.33
N ASN A 10 19.25 43.40 7.28
CA ASN A 10 19.55 44.12 6.04
C ASN A 10 18.77 43.52 4.87
N LYS A 11 18.19 44.39 4.03
CA LYS A 11 17.56 43.99 2.77
C LYS A 11 18.60 44.00 1.66
N VAL A 12 18.78 42.86 1.00
CA VAL A 12 19.68 42.71 -0.15
C VAL A 12 18.90 42.32 -1.40
N GLN A 13 19.42 42.72 -2.56
CA GLN A 13 18.92 42.28 -3.86
C GLN A 13 19.90 41.27 -4.44
N LEU A 14 19.42 40.06 -4.73
CA LEU A 14 20.22 39.00 -5.33
C LEU A 14 19.92 38.90 -6.82
N ILE A 15 20.96 38.96 -7.65
CA ILE A 15 20.86 38.77 -9.11
C ILE A 15 21.55 37.45 -9.43
N VAL A 16 20.78 36.45 -9.89
CA VAL A 16 21.29 35.10 -10.14
C VAL A 16 21.02 34.72 -11.60
N PRO A 17 22.04 34.26 -12.34
CA PRO A 17 21.83 33.64 -13.65
C PRO A 17 20.96 32.39 -13.55
N ALA A 18 20.15 32.12 -14.57
CA ALA A 18 19.17 31.03 -14.52
C ALA A 18 19.82 29.64 -14.35
N GLU A 19 21.00 29.45 -14.93
CA GLU A 19 21.81 28.24 -14.85
C GLU A 19 22.37 27.99 -13.43
N ALA A 20 22.59 29.05 -12.65
CA ALA A 20 23.11 28.97 -11.29
C ALA A 20 22.00 28.97 -10.22
N ALA A 21 20.74 29.18 -10.63
CA ALA A 21 19.62 29.38 -9.71
C ALA A 21 19.46 28.22 -8.71
N ARG A 22 19.53 26.96 -9.17
CA ARG A 22 19.38 25.77 -8.32
C ARG A 22 20.51 25.65 -7.30
N ALA A 23 21.76 25.80 -7.72
CA ALA A 23 22.92 25.69 -6.84
C ALA A 23 22.91 26.82 -5.80
N THR A 24 22.59 28.04 -6.23
CA THR A 24 22.49 29.21 -5.35
C THR A 24 21.38 29.03 -4.32
N ALA A 25 20.20 28.54 -4.73
CA ALA A 25 19.11 28.27 -3.80
C ALA A 25 19.47 27.19 -2.76
N SER A 26 20.18 26.14 -3.17
CA SER A 26 20.68 25.09 -2.25
C SER A 26 21.64 25.68 -1.22
N ALA A 27 22.65 26.43 -1.67
CA ALA A 27 23.63 27.04 -0.78
C ALA A 27 22.99 28.02 0.22
N LEU A 28 22.06 28.86 -0.25
CA LEU A 28 21.32 29.78 0.63
C LEU A 28 20.44 29.04 1.65
N GLY A 29 19.86 27.91 1.25
CA GLY A 29 19.07 27.04 2.13
C GLY A 29 19.92 26.37 3.21
N GLU A 30 21.13 25.92 2.86
CA GLU A 30 22.11 25.35 3.81
C GLU A 30 22.62 26.39 4.81
N LEU A 31 22.83 27.63 4.36
CA LEU A 31 23.16 28.75 5.23
C LEU A 31 22.05 29.05 6.25
N GLY A 32 20.78 29.04 5.83
CA GLY A 32 19.62 29.20 6.73
C GLY A 32 19.43 30.61 7.33
N LEU A 33 20.13 31.62 6.80
CA LEU A 33 20.15 33.00 7.33
C LEU A 33 19.36 34.00 6.48
N PHE A 34 18.57 33.54 5.51
CA PHE A 34 17.87 34.39 4.56
C PHE A 34 16.35 34.28 4.70
N GLN A 35 15.68 35.43 4.60
CA GLN A 35 14.24 35.51 4.40
C GLN A 35 13.94 36.00 2.97
N LEU A 36 13.25 35.18 2.19
CA LEU A 36 12.85 35.53 0.82
C LEU A 36 11.55 36.32 0.84
N ASN A 37 11.54 37.45 0.12
CA ASN A 37 10.33 38.22 -0.12
C ASN A 37 9.69 37.79 -1.44
N ASP A 38 8.37 37.58 -1.45
CA ASP A 38 7.64 37.27 -2.68
C ASP A 38 7.52 38.53 -3.56
N LEU A 39 8.21 38.52 -4.69
CA LEU A 39 8.13 39.57 -5.70
C LEU A 39 7.01 39.33 -6.74
N ASN A 40 6.35 38.16 -6.69
CA ASN A 40 5.36 37.71 -7.67
C ASN A 40 3.96 37.54 -7.04
N THR A 41 3.58 38.40 -6.10
CA THR A 41 2.31 38.33 -5.36
C THR A 41 1.07 38.37 -6.25
N GLY A 42 1.15 39.01 -7.42
CA GLY A 42 0.06 39.08 -8.39
C GLY A 42 -0.08 37.84 -9.31
N ARG A 43 0.80 36.84 -9.20
CA ARG A 43 0.74 35.62 -10.00
C ARG A 43 0.28 34.42 -9.17
N SER A 44 -0.66 33.67 -9.72
CA SER A 44 -1.06 32.38 -9.16
C SER A 44 0.13 31.40 -9.11
N ALA A 45 0.14 30.51 -8.12
CA ALA A 45 1.19 29.50 -7.94
C ALA A 45 1.46 28.69 -9.22
N PHE A 46 0.41 28.35 -9.97
CA PHE A 46 0.50 27.56 -11.21
C PHE A 46 1.11 28.33 -12.40
N GLN A 47 1.14 29.66 -12.35
CA GLN A 47 1.65 30.52 -13.43
C GLN A 47 3.10 30.95 -13.18
N ARG A 48 3.73 30.45 -12.11
CA ARG A 48 5.12 30.76 -11.76
C ARG A 48 6.08 29.91 -12.59
N THR A 49 7.27 30.43 -12.85
CA THR A 49 8.29 29.85 -13.74
C THR A 49 8.61 28.39 -13.43
N TYR A 50 8.64 27.99 -12.15
CA TYR A 50 9.02 26.65 -11.70
C TYR A 50 7.85 25.76 -11.25
N ALA A 51 6.61 26.12 -11.57
CA ALA A 51 5.42 25.40 -11.10
C ALA A 51 5.41 23.92 -11.53
N ASN A 52 5.88 23.62 -12.74
CA ASN A 52 5.95 22.25 -13.25
C ASN A 52 6.96 21.40 -12.48
N GLN A 53 8.12 21.96 -12.12
CA GLN A 53 9.15 21.28 -11.35
C GLN A 53 8.67 20.98 -9.94
N VAL A 54 7.95 21.93 -9.31
CA VAL A 54 7.31 21.70 -8.00
C VAL A 54 6.29 20.56 -8.10
N LYS A 55 5.43 20.59 -9.13
CA LYS A 55 4.44 19.53 -9.36
C LYS A 55 5.09 18.14 -9.55
N ARG A 56 6.22 18.05 -10.25
CA ARG A 56 6.98 16.80 -10.40
C ARG A 56 7.47 16.28 -9.05
N CYS A 57 8.04 17.15 -8.22
CA CYS A 57 8.47 16.80 -6.87
C CYS A 57 7.30 16.35 -5.98
N ASP A 58 6.13 17.01 -6.07
CA ASP A 58 4.93 16.63 -5.32
C ASP A 58 4.44 15.23 -5.70
N GLU A 59 4.50 14.89 -6.99
CA GLU A 59 4.13 13.56 -7.48
C GLU A 59 5.11 12.48 -7.01
N MET A 60 6.42 12.77 -7.01
CA MET A 60 7.42 11.87 -6.42
C MET A 60 7.18 11.68 -4.91
N ALA A 61 6.85 12.75 -4.19
CA ALA A 61 6.51 12.67 -2.78
C ALA A 61 5.23 11.84 -2.53
N ARG A 62 4.24 11.89 -3.43
CA ARG A 62 3.06 11.00 -3.39
C ARG A 62 3.47 9.53 -3.46
N LYS A 63 4.34 9.16 -4.40
CA LYS A 63 4.86 7.79 -4.57
C LYS A 63 5.62 7.32 -3.33
N LEU A 64 6.45 8.19 -2.74
CA LEU A 64 7.16 7.87 -1.50
C LEU A 64 6.21 7.61 -0.32
N ARG A 65 5.14 8.40 -0.18
CA ARG A 65 4.10 8.15 0.85
C ARG A 65 3.39 6.81 0.63
N PHE A 66 3.11 6.46 -0.63
CA PHE A 66 2.55 5.16 -0.98
C PHE A 66 3.48 4.01 -0.56
N PHE A 67 4.78 4.10 -0.86
CA PHE A 67 5.75 3.08 -0.41
C PHE A 67 5.84 2.97 1.10
N GLN A 68 5.81 4.08 1.82
CA GLN A 68 5.81 4.05 3.28
C GLN A 68 4.58 3.34 3.85
N ALA A 69 3.40 3.56 3.24
CA ALA A 69 2.18 2.86 3.62
C ALA A 69 2.28 1.34 3.37
N GLU A 70 2.81 0.92 2.22
CA GLU A 70 2.99 -0.49 1.88
C GLU A 70 4.03 -1.18 2.76
N ILE A 71 5.15 -0.52 3.08
CA ILE A 71 6.16 -1.01 4.02
C ILE A 71 5.54 -1.23 5.41
N THR A 72 4.75 -0.27 5.88
CA THR A 72 4.07 -0.35 7.18
C THR A 72 3.05 -1.50 7.19
N LYS A 73 2.28 -1.65 6.11
CA LYS A 73 1.31 -2.74 5.93
C LYS A 73 1.97 -4.12 5.93
N ALA A 74 3.19 -4.23 5.41
CA ALA A 74 3.99 -5.45 5.46
C ALA A 74 4.65 -5.72 6.82
N GLY A 75 4.47 -4.83 7.82
CA GLY A 75 5.13 -4.93 9.12
C GLY A 75 6.64 -4.68 9.06
N LEU A 76 7.14 -4.09 7.97
CA LEU A 76 8.54 -3.77 7.78
C LEU A 76 8.82 -2.37 8.34
N THR A 77 10.00 -2.17 8.92
CA THR A 77 10.45 -0.83 9.33
C THR A 77 11.43 -0.31 8.29
N ALA A 78 11.13 0.86 7.70
CA ALA A 78 12.08 1.53 6.82
C ALA A 78 13.31 1.95 7.65
N ARG A 79 14.43 1.25 7.46
CA ARG A 79 15.70 1.63 8.10
C ARG A 79 16.23 2.88 7.40
N ALA A 80 16.38 3.98 8.13
CA ALA A 80 17.13 5.12 7.65
C ALA A 80 18.57 4.64 7.38
N ARG A 81 18.94 4.54 6.10
CA ARG A 81 20.32 4.35 5.71
C ARG A 81 21.02 5.68 6.02
N GLY A 82 22.07 5.65 6.83
CA GLY A 82 22.92 6.83 7.04
C GLY A 82 23.35 7.41 5.68
N ALA A 83 23.59 8.72 5.62
CA ALA A 83 23.93 9.44 4.39
C ALA A 83 24.93 8.62 3.57
N ALA A 84 24.46 8.08 2.44
CA ALA A 84 25.30 7.30 1.57
C ALA A 84 26.36 8.24 0.98
N ASP A 85 27.60 7.77 0.91
CA ASP A 85 28.77 8.46 0.33
C ASP A 85 28.66 8.70 -1.19
N HIS A 86 27.46 8.49 -1.76
CA HIS A 86 27.18 8.59 -3.17
C HIS A 86 26.46 9.91 -3.46
N ALA A 87 26.86 10.55 -4.56
CA ALA A 87 26.16 11.73 -5.06
C ALA A 87 24.65 11.43 -5.17
N PRO A 88 23.78 12.35 -4.73
CA PRO A 88 22.35 12.15 -4.83
C PRO A 88 21.97 11.92 -6.31
N PRO A 89 21.10 10.94 -6.60
CA PRO A 89 20.69 10.65 -7.97
C PRO A 89 20.06 11.88 -8.61
N SER A 90 20.17 11.99 -9.93
CA SER A 90 19.48 13.05 -10.66
C SER A 90 17.96 12.94 -10.44
N LEU A 91 17.26 14.08 -10.49
CA LEU A 91 15.81 14.09 -10.25
C LEU A 91 15.08 13.21 -11.27
N ASP A 92 15.55 13.20 -12.52
CA ASP A 92 14.96 12.42 -13.61
C ASP A 92 15.15 10.91 -13.39
N GLU A 93 16.35 10.48 -12.97
CA GLU A 93 16.59 9.07 -12.62
C GLU A 93 15.75 8.63 -11.43
N LEU A 94 15.64 9.47 -10.41
CA LEU A 94 14.82 9.20 -9.23
C LEU A 94 13.34 9.09 -9.63
N GLU A 95 12.83 10.00 -10.46
CA GLU A 95 11.45 9.94 -10.94
C GLU A 95 11.16 8.65 -11.73
N GLY A 96 12.08 8.26 -12.63
CA GLY A 96 11.96 7.01 -13.39
C GLY A 96 11.93 5.79 -12.48
N ARG A 97 12.85 5.72 -11.51
CA ARG A 97 12.89 4.63 -10.52
C ARG A 97 11.63 4.55 -9.67
N LEU A 98 11.15 5.67 -9.14
CA LEU A 98 9.92 5.70 -8.33
C LEU A 98 8.71 5.25 -9.15
N SER A 99 8.65 5.60 -10.44
CA SER A 99 7.54 5.23 -11.32
C SER A 99 7.53 3.72 -11.62
N SER A 100 8.70 3.13 -11.91
CA SER A 100 8.81 1.67 -12.12
C SER A 100 8.39 0.90 -10.87
N LEU A 101 8.94 1.28 -9.71
CA LEU A 101 8.63 0.62 -8.44
C LEU A 101 7.16 0.74 -8.06
N GLU A 102 6.51 1.87 -8.34
CA GLU A 102 5.06 2.02 -8.09
C GLU A 102 4.25 1.07 -8.98
N ALA A 103 4.57 0.99 -10.27
CA ALA A 103 3.88 0.09 -11.19
C ALA A 103 4.03 -1.38 -10.77
N GLU A 104 5.25 -1.80 -10.44
CA GLU A 104 5.55 -3.15 -9.97
C GLU A 104 4.78 -3.48 -8.68
N LEU A 105 4.76 -2.56 -7.70
CA LEU A 105 4.10 -2.80 -6.42
C LEU A 105 2.57 -2.87 -6.57
N LEU A 106 1.99 -2.04 -7.44
CA LEU A 106 0.56 -2.10 -7.76
C LEU A 106 0.19 -3.43 -8.44
N GLU A 107 1.03 -3.91 -9.35
CA GLU A 107 0.82 -5.20 -10.00
C GLU A 107 0.89 -6.36 -8.99
N ILE A 108 1.93 -6.39 -8.15
CA ILE A 108 2.09 -7.40 -7.10
C ILE A 108 0.88 -7.39 -6.15
N ASN A 109 0.43 -6.22 -5.71
CA ASN A 109 -0.73 -6.10 -4.84
C ASN A 109 -2.02 -6.63 -5.50
N GLY A 110 -2.23 -6.31 -6.78
CA GLY A 110 -3.36 -6.84 -7.54
C GLY A 110 -3.30 -8.37 -7.71
N ASN A 111 -2.10 -8.91 -7.95
CA ASN A 111 -1.88 -10.35 -8.07
C ASN A 111 -2.10 -11.07 -6.74
N ALA A 112 -1.57 -10.53 -5.64
CA ALA A 112 -1.74 -11.09 -4.30
C ALA A 112 -3.22 -11.13 -3.88
N GLU A 113 -3.99 -10.07 -4.18
CA GLU A 113 -5.42 -10.03 -3.86
C GLU A 113 -6.22 -11.03 -4.70
N ARG A 114 -5.91 -11.19 -5.99
CA ARG A 114 -6.53 -12.22 -6.84
C ARG A 114 -6.24 -13.62 -6.34
N LEU A 115 -4.98 -13.89 -5.98
CA LEU A 115 -4.56 -15.20 -5.47
C LEU A 115 -5.25 -15.51 -4.13
N ARG A 116 -5.30 -14.53 -3.21
CA ARG A 116 -5.96 -14.68 -1.91
C ARG A 116 -7.45 -14.99 -2.05
N ARG A 117 -8.15 -14.31 -2.96
CA ARG A 117 -9.58 -14.59 -3.25
C ARG A 117 -9.78 -16.00 -3.78
N SER A 118 -9.04 -16.37 -4.83
CA SER A 118 -9.14 -17.71 -5.42
C SER A 118 -8.82 -18.82 -4.41
N HIS A 119 -7.80 -18.63 -3.56
CA HIS A 119 -7.48 -19.57 -2.49
C HIS A 119 -8.63 -19.69 -1.48
N SER A 120 -9.25 -18.57 -1.08
CA SER A 120 -10.36 -18.58 -0.13
C SER A 120 -11.57 -19.33 -0.69
N GLU A 121 -11.93 -19.06 -1.94
CA GLU A 121 -13.02 -19.76 -2.65
C GLU A 121 -12.77 -21.27 -2.74
N LEU A 122 -11.54 -21.69 -3.05
CA LEU A 122 -11.17 -23.11 -3.10
C LEU A 122 -11.21 -23.77 -1.73
N MET A 123 -10.76 -23.09 -0.68
CA MET A 123 -10.82 -23.59 0.69
C MET A 123 -12.27 -23.75 1.18
N GLU A 124 -13.14 -22.80 0.84
CA GLU A 124 -14.57 -22.90 1.14
C GLU A 124 -15.20 -24.10 0.42
N LEU A 125 -14.91 -24.29 -0.86
CA LEU A 125 -15.40 -25.43 -1.63
C LEU A 125 -14.88 -26.77 -1.07
N GLN A 126 -13.60 -26.84 -0.70
CA GLN A 126 -13.03 -28.03 -0.07
C GLN A 126 -13.79 -28.37 1.22
N LEU A 127 -14.02 -27.37 2.08
CA LEU A 127 -14.72 -27.59 3.35
C LEU A 127 -16.17 -28.05 3.14
N VAL A 128 -16.87 -27.51 2.14
CA VAL A 128 -18.22 -27.96 1.77
C VAL A 128 -18.21 -29.42 1.35
N LEU A 129 -17.25 -29.82 0.51
CA LEU A 129 -17.15 -31.21 0.04
C LEU A 129 -16.84 -32.19 1.20
N GLU A 130 -15.95 -31.82 2.11
CA GLU A 130 -15.62 -32.64 3.29
C GLU A 130 -16.84 -32.83 4.21
N LYS A 131 -17.61 -31.76 4.46
CA LYS A 131 -18.80 -31.82 5.31
C LYS A 131 -19.97 -32.52 4.63
N ALA A 132 -20.17 -32.30 3.34
CA ALA A 132 -21.21 -32.98 2.57
C ALA A 132 -20.93 -34.49 2.50
N GLY A 133 -19.67 -34.91 2.33
CA GLY A 133 -19.27 -36.32 2.37
C GLY A 133 -19.71 -37.01 3.67
N GLY A 134 -19.38 -36.41 4.82
CA GLY A 134 -19.82 -36.91 6.13
C GLY A 134 -21.35 -36.96 6.28
N PHE A 135 -22.05 -35.91 5.83
CA PHE A 135 -23.52 -35.88 5.85
C PHE A 135 -24.15 -36.99 5.00
N PHE A 136 -23.63 -37.23 3.78
CA PHE A 136 -24.13 -38.27 2.90
C PHE A 136 -23.79 -39.68 3.40
N ASP A 137 -22.64 -39.88 4.06
CA ASP A 137 -22.30 -41.14 4.71
C ASP A 137 -23.22 -41.44 5.88
N GLU A 138 -23.49 -40.46 6.76
CA GLU A 138 -24.43 -40.58 7.87
C GLU A 138 -25.85 -40.93 7.40
N ALA A 139 -26.36 -40.18 6.41
CA ALA A 139 -27.68 -40.43 5.82
C ALA A 139 -27.79 -41.82 5.18
N ARG A 140 -26.71 -42.34 4.57
CA ARG A 140 -26.67 -43.70 4.04
C ARG A 140 -26.74 -44.76 5.14
N THR A 141 -26.03 -44.56 6.25
CA THR A 141 -26.13 -45.47 7.41
C THR A 141 -27.53 -45.45 8.01
N ASP A 142 -28.15 -44.28 8.17
CA ASP A 142 -29.48 -44.14 8.75
C ASP A 142 -30.56 -44.80 7.87
N ALA A 143 -30.51 -44.57 6.55
CA ALA A 143 -31.38 -45.24 5.58
C ALA A 143 -31.20 -46.78 5.59
N GLY A 144 -29.96 -47.27 5.74
CA GLY A 144 -29.67 -48.70 5.86
C GLY A 144 -30.19 -49.33 7.14
N VAL A 145 -30.18 -48.59 8.26
CA VAL A 145 -30.76 -49.03 9.54
C VAL A 145 -32.29 -49.10 9.43
N HIS A 146 -32.93 -48.06 8.89
CA HIS A 146 -34.38 -48.06 8.68
C HIS A 146 -34.84 -49.17 7.74
N GLN A 147 -34.07 -49.50 6.70
CA GLN A 147 -34.42 -50.60 5.81
C GLN A 147 -34.31 -51.97 6.50
N ARG A 148 -33.32 -52.17 7.38
CA ARG A 148 -33.22 -53.39 8.21
C ARG A 148 -34.32 -53.49 9.25
N GLU A 149 -34.72 -52.38 9.87
CA GLU A 149 -35.83 -52.35 10.82
C GLU A 149 -37.17 -52.69 10.13
N MET A 150 -37.38 -52.21 8.90
CA MET A 150 -38.55 -52.60 8.09
C MET A 150 -38.54 -54.08 7.72
N GLU A 151 -37.40 -54.66 7.36
CA GLU A 151 -37.27 -56.09 7.05
C GLU A 151 -37.47 -56.99 8.30
N LEU A 152 -37.00 -56.56 9.47
CA LEU A 152 -37.18 -57.29 10.73
C LEU A 152 -38.60 -57.17 11.29
N GLY A 153 -39.30 -56.05 11.06
CA GLY A 153 -40.70 -55.86 11.43
C GLY A 153 -41.67 -56.66 10.56
N ALA A 154 -41.33 -56.92 9.30
CA ALA A 154 -42.14 -57.73 8.38
C ALA A 154 -42.05 -59.25 8.65
N GLY A 155 -40.99 -59.72 9.35
CA GLY A 155 -40.78 -61.13 9.66
C GLY A 155 -41.48 -61.67 10.92
N GLY A 156 -42.11 -60.80 11.73
CA GLY A 156 -42.72 -61.17 13.02
C GLY A 156 -44.17 -61.68 12.95
N GLY A 157 -44.80 -61.69 11.77
CA GLY A 157 -46.21 -62.05 11.57
C GLY A 157 -46.44 -63.51 11.17
N ALA A 158 -45.84 -64.48 11.87
CA ALA A 158 -46.16 -65.89 11.65
C ALA A 158 -46.29 -66.65 12.96
N SER A 159 -47.48 -67.24 13.15
CA SER A 159 -47.84 -68.29 14.11
C SER A 159 -48.60 -67.86 15.38
N THR A 160 -49.90 -68.17 15.35
CA THR A 160 -50.80 -68.75 16.37
C THR A 160 -52.18 -68.13 16.12
N SER A 161 -53.29 -68.84 15.94
CA SER A 161 -53.75 -70.07 16.59
C SER A 161 -54.82 -70.73 15.71
N GLY A 162 -54.76 -72.05 15.58
CA GLY A 162 -55.87 -72.83 15.06
C GLY A 162 -57.06 -72.88 16.02
N TRP A 163 -58.24 -73.06 15.43
CA TRP A 163 -59.36 -73.90 15.87
C TRP A 163 -60.10 -74.38 14.62
#